data_AF-A0A8T4L2A5-F1
#
_entry.id   AF-A0A8T4L2A5-F1
#
_cell.length_a   1.000
_cell.length_b   1.000
_cell.length_c   1.000
_cell.angle_alpha   90.00
_cell.angle_beta   90.00
_cell.angle_gamma   90.00
#
_symmetry.space_group_name_H-M   'P 1'
#
loop_
_entity.id
_entity.type
_entity.pdbx_description
1 polymer ?
#
loop_
_entity_poly.entity_id
_entity_poly.type
_entity_poly.pdbx_seq_one_letter_code
_entity_poly.pdbx_strand_id
1 'polypeptide(L)'
;MVSSVWLDSLFGNLEIALILFFFVWLFSWAKGSLGSEKLAVFFAILIIYLTVFQYRELIWIAVALFLLSTFGKELFSKLSK
;
A
#
# COMPACT_ATOMS: atom_id res chain seq x y z
N MET A 1 25.09 12.63 11.67
CA MET A 1 24.00 12.71 12.67
C MET A 1 22.81 13.54 12.19
N VAL A 2 22.99 14.70 11.56
CA VAL A 2 21.83 15.47 11.03
C VAL A 2 21.14 14.77 9.85
N SER A 3 21.91 14.12 8.98
CA SER A 3 21.39 13.43 7.78
C SER A 3 20.45 12.24 8.09
N SER A 4 20.63 11.53 9.20
CA SER A 4 19.76 10.40 9.58
C SER A 4 18.37 10.87 10.00
N VAL A 5 18.27 11.99 10.73
CA VAL A 5 16.99 12.54 11.20
C VAL A 5 16.09 12.97 10.04
N TRP A 6 16.67 13.56 8.98
CA TRP A 6 15.92 13.94 7.79
C TRP A 6 15.42 12.73 7.00
N LEU A 7 16.24 11.68 6.91
CA LEU A 7 15.83 10.43 6.26
C LEU A 7 14.70 9.77 7.05
N ASP A 8 14.80 9.69 8.38
CA ASP A 8 13.76 9.09 9.22
C ASP A 8 12.41 9.82 9.10
N SER A 9 12.42 11.15 9.04
CA SER A 9 11.21 11.95 8.79
C SER A 9 10.66 11.78 7.37
N LEU A 10 11.52 11.71 6.34
CA LEU A 10 11.08 11.46 4.98
C LEU A 10 10.44 10.08 4.83
N PHE A 11 11.08 9.04 5.38
CA PHE A 11 10.54 7.68 5.35
C PHE A 11 9.26 7.56 6.16
N GLY A 12 9.16 8.22 7.32
CA GLY A 12 7.92 8.27 8.10
C GLY A 12 6.77 8.95 7.34
N ASN A 13 7.03 10.08 6.68
CA ASN A 13 6.03 10.77 5.86
C ASN A 13 5.61 9.94 4.64
N LEU A 14 6.57 9.27 3.99
CA LEU A 14 6.33 8.37 2.87
C LEU A 14 5.48 7.17 3.30
N GLU A 15 5.78 6.57 4.45
CA GLU A 15 5.03 5.45 5.02
C GLU A 15 3.57 5.83 5.28
N ILE A 16 3.32 7.00 5.87
CA ILE A 16 1.95 7.51 6.09
C ILE A 16 1.22 7.72 4.76
N ALA A 17 1.87 8.34 3.77
CA ALA A 17 1.28 8.55 2.46
C ALA A 17 0.92 7.22 1.76
N LEU A 18 1.79 6.21 1.87
CA LEU A 18 1.56 4.88 1.32
C LEU A 18 0.41 4.15 2.03
N ILE A 19 0.30 4.25 3.36
CA ILE A 19 -0.81 3.67 4.12
C ILE A 19 -2.14 4.30 3.69
N LEU A 20 -2.19 5.62 3.54
CA LEU A 20 -3.40 6.32 3.07
C LEU A 20 -3.77 5.92 1.64
N PHE A 21 -2.79 5.85 0.74
CA PHE A 21 -3.02 5.38 -0.62
C PHE A 21 -3.55 3.94 -0.64
N PHE A 22 -2.93 3.05 0.13
CA PHE A 22 -3.35 1.66 0.26
C PHE A 22 -4.77 1.55 0.83
N PHE A 23 -5.11 2.37 1.83
CA PHE A 23 -6.47 2.44 2.38
C PHE A 23 -7.50 2.79 1.31
N VAL A 24 -7.25 3.85 0.52
CA VAL A 24 -8.18 4.29 -0.54
C VAL A 24 -8.33 3.23 -1.63
N TRP A 25 -7.21 2.64 -2.06
CA TRP A 25 -7.21 1.56 -3.04
C TRP A 25 -8.00 0.35 -2.55
N LEU A 26 -7.73 -0.10 -1.32
CA LEU A 26 -8.40 -1.24 -0.71
C LEU A 26 -9.89 -0.97 -0.51
N PHE A 27 -10.26 0.23 -0.09
CA PHE A 27 -11.66 0.64 0.02
C PHE A 27 -12.36 0.60 -1.35
N SER A 28 -11.73 1.10 -2.40
CA SER A 28 -12.26 1.06 -3.76
C SER A 28 -12.50 -0.38 -4.23
N TRP A 29 -11.51 -1.25 -4.04
CA TRP A 29 -11.61 -2.68 -4.35
C TRP A 29 -12.70 -3.38 -3.52
N ALA A 30 -12.77 -3.10 -2.22
CA ALA A 30 -13.76 -3.68 -1.30
C ALA A 30 -15.17 -3.21 -1.67
N LYS A 31 -15.34 -1.95 -2.06
CA LYS A 31 -16.62 -1.40 -2.53
C LYS A 31 -17.10 -2.10 -3.80
N GLY A 32 -16.20 -2.34 -4.76
CA GLY A 32 -16.49 -3.08 -5.99
C GLY A 32 -16.85 -4.56 -5.74
N SER A 33 -16.27 -5.17 -4.70
CA SER A 33 -16.45 -6.60 -4.40
C SER A 33 -17.66 -6.87 -3.48
N LEU A 34 -17.93 -6.00 -2.51
CA LEU A 34 -18.95 -6.19 -1.48
C LEU A 34 -20.29 -5.52 -1.82
N GLY A 35 -20.32 -4.57 -2.76
CA GLY A 35 -21.53 -3.86 -3.17
C GLY A 35 -22.16 -2.92 -2.13
N SER A 36 -21.60 -2.84 -0.91
CA SER A 36 -22.06 -1.96 0.17
C SER A 36 -20.93 -1.08 0.67
N GLU A 37 -21.14 0.24 0.60
CA GLU A 37 -20.12 1.23 0.99
C GLU A 37 -19.75 1.15 2.47
N LYS A 38 -20.75 0.92 3.34
CA LYS A 38 -20.53 0.79 4.79
C LYS A 38 -19.69 -0.44 5.14
N LEU A 39 -19.99 -1.58 4.49
CA LEU A 39 -19.23 -2.81 4.68
C LEU A 39 -17.82 -2.68 4.12
N ALA A 40 -17.66 -2.02 2.98
CA ALA A 40 -16.36 -1.78 2.36
C ALA A 40 -15.44 -0.90 3.23
N VAL A 41 -15.96 0.19 3.83
CA VAL A 41 -15.18 1.01 4.78
C VAL A 41 -14.75 0.18 5.98
N PHE A 42 -15.68 -0.57 6.60
CA PHE A 42 -15.38 -1.38 7.76
C PHE A 42 -14.31 -2.43 7.45
N PHE A 43 -14.43 -3.09 6.30
CA PHE A 43 -13.48 -4.09 5.82
C PHE A 43 -12.09 -3.50 5.55
N ALA A 44 -12.03 -2.33 4.90
CA ALA A 44 -10.77 -1.63 4.63
C ALA A 44 -10.05 -1.21 5.93
N ILE A 45 -10.78 -0.68 6.91
CA ILE A 45 -10.24 -0.35 8.24
C ILE A 45 -9.70 -1.60 8.93
N LEU A 46 -10.44 -2.71 8.90
CA LEU A 46 -10.05 -3.95 9.56
C LEU A 46 -8.78 -4.55 8.96
N ILE A 47 -8.66 -4.57 7.62
CA ILE A 47 -7.44 -5.00 6.95
C ILE A 47 -6.28 -4.05 7.27
N ILE A 48 -6.46 -2.74 7.17
CA ILE A 48 -5.40 -1.77 7.48
C ILE A 48 -4.92 -1.94 8.93
N TYR A 49 -5.84 -2.11 9.87
CA TYR A 49 -5.50 -2.37 11.26
C TYR A 49 -4.67 -3.65 11.42
N LEU A 50 -5.12 -4.77 10.84
CA LEU A 50 -4.37 -6.04 10.89
C LEU A 50 -3.00 -5.92 10.20
N THR A 51 -2.93 -5.22 9.08
CA THR A 51 -1.71 -5.10 8.27
C THR A 51 -0.69 -4.18 8.97
N VAL A 52 -1.12 -3.05 9.53
CA VAL A 52 -0.22 -2.08 10.17
C VAL A 52 0.18 -2.52 11.58
N PHE A 53 -0.74 -3.10 12.36
CA PHE A 53 -0.48 -3.43 13.77
C PHE A 53 0.01 -4.86 14.00
N GLN A 54 -0.46 -5.87 13.25
CA GLN A 54 0.00 -7.26 13.46
C GLN A 54 1.13 -7.66 12.52
N TYR A 55 1.16 -7.15 11.29
CA TYR A 55 2.08 -7.65 10.27
C TYR A 55 2.60 -6.53 9.35
N ARG A 56 3.35 -5.58 9.93
CA ARG A 56 3.88 -4.39 9.23
C ARG A 56 4.62 -4.75 7.93
N GLU A 57 5.24 -5.92 7.88
CA GLU A 57 5.94 -6.46 6.71
C GLU A 57 5.02 -6.65 5.48
N LEU A 58 3.72 -6.94 5.69
CA LEU A 58 2.75 -7.18 4.61
C LEU A 58 2.48 -5.93 3.77
N ILE A 59 2.66 -4.73 4.33
CA ILE A 59 2.55 -3.46 3.59
C ILE A 59 3.54 -3.46 2.43
N TRP A 60 4.78 -3.86 2.69
CA TRP A 60 5.84 -3.90 1.68
C TRP A 60 5.57 -4.96 0.60
N ILE A 61 4.95 -6.09 0.96
CA ILE A 61 4.54 -7.12 -0.01
C ILE A 61 3.43 -6.59 -0.93
N ALA A 62 2.42 -5.91 -0.36
CA ALA A 62 1.34 -5.31 -1.14
C ALA A 62 1.87 -4.22 -2.10
N VAL A 63 2.80 -3.38 -1.62
CA VAL A 63 3.49 -2.38 -2.46
C VAL A 63 4.31 -3.05 -3.57
N ALA A 64 5.06 -4.11 -3.27
CA ALA A 64 5.84 -4.85 -4.25
C ALA A 64 4.94 -5.46 -5.34
N LEU A 65 3.82 -6.08 -4.96
CA LEU A 65 2.82 -6.61 -5.90
C LEU A 65 2.18 -5.51 -6.75
N PHE A 66 1.87 -4.35 -6.17
CA PHE A 66 1.34 -3.20 -6.89
C PHE A 66 2.34 -2.64 -7.92
N LEU A 67 3.61 -2.52 -7.55
CA LEU A 67 4.66 -2.08 -8.47
C LEU A 67 4.87 -3.10 -9.61
N LEU A 68 4.85 -4.39 -9.30
CA LEU A 68 4.91 -5.46 -10.30
C LEU A 68 3.69 -5.46 -11.23
N SER A 69 2.48 -5.23 -10.72
CA SER A 69 1.28 -5.21 -11.57
C SER A 69 1.22 -3.97 -12.46
N THR A 70 1.66 -2.82 -11.93
CA THR A 70 1.61 -1.52 -12.62
C THR A 70 2.75 -1.38 -13.63
N PHE A 71 3.97 -1.73 -13.24
CA PHE A 71 5.19 -1.50 -14.03
C PHE A 71 5.83 -2.78 -14.58
N GLY A 72 5.41 -3.97 -14.13
CA GLY A 72 6.06 -5.23 -14.51
C GLY A 72 6.10 -5.44 -16.02
N LYS A 73 5.02 -5.13 -16.74
CA LYS A 73 4.98 -5.26 -18.21
C LYS A 73 6.04 -4.40 -18.89
N GLU A 74 6.28 -3.18 -18.42
CA GLU A 74 7.32 -2.29 -18.94
C GLU A 74 8.73 -2.75 -18.58
N LEU A 75 8.94 -3.22 -17.35
CA LEU A 75 10.24 -3.72 -16.88
C LEU A 75 10.67 -5.00 -17.62
N PHE A 76 9.75 -5.95 -17.81
CA PHE A 76 10.04 -7.17 -18.57
C PHE A 76 10.27 -6.88 -20.06
N SER A 77 9.60 -5.88 -20.64
CA SER A 77 9.84 -5.46 -22.03
C SER A 77 11.22 -4.84 -22.27
N LYS A 78 11.81 -4.22 -21.23
CA LYS A 78 13.18 -3.66 -21.29
C LYS A 78 14.25 -4.70 -20.99
N LEU A 79 13.93 -5.75 -20.23
CA LEU A 79 14.86 -6.86 -19.94
C LEU A 79 14.94 -7.89 -21.06
N SER A 80 13.92 -8.00 -21.92
CA SER A 80 13.93 -8.91 -23.08
C SER A 80 14.55 -8.30 -24.34
N LYS A 81 15.18 -7.12 -24.24
CA LYS A 81 15.80 -6.39 -25.35
C LYS A 81 17.25 -6.09 -25.02
#